data_AF-A0A969F1U5-F1
#
_entry.id   AF-A0A969F1U5-F1
#
_cell.length_a   1.000
_cell.length_b   1.000
_cell.length_c   1.000
_cell.angle_alpha   90.00
_cell.angle_beta   90.00
_cell.angle_gamma   90.00
#
_symmetry.space_group_name_H-M   'P 1'
#
loop_
_entity.id
_entity.type
_entity.pdbx_description
1 polymer ?
#
loop_
_entity_poly.entity_id
_entity_poly.type
_entity_poly.pdbx_seq_one_letter_code
_entity_poly.pdbx_strand_id
1 'polypeptide(L)'
;VTIAANDVTLDLGGQAKFGPDVSWIDAIDYEFDDSRRDGFVAAIRRYYPGLDGGRLTPGYTGIRPKLGDAASANTDFCILGPDVHKVPGVVHLLGIESPGLTASLAIAQRVADCVATA
;
A
#
# COMPACT_ATOMS: atom_id res chain seq x y z
N VAL A 1 1.40 2.13 -10.60
CA VAL A 1 2.63 2.91 -10.90
C VAL A 1 2.23 4.22 -11.48
N THR A 2 2.26 5.25 -10.66
CA THR A 2 2.01 6.62 -11.11
C THR A 2 2.93 7.51 -10.30
N ILE A 3 3.63 8.42 -10.97
CA ILE A 3 4.54 9.38 -10.34
C ILE A 3 3.70 10.32 -9.46
N ALA A 4 3.85 10.16 -8.15
CA ALA A 4 3.27 11.03 -7.14
C ALA A 4 3.97 10.79 -5.80
N ALA A 5 5.08 11.48 -5.55
CA ALA A 5 5.58 11.70 -4.18
C ALA A 5 4.68 12.74 -3.48
N ASN A 6 3.36 12.53 -3.50
CA ASN A 6 2.36 13.53 -3.14
C ASN A 6 2.09 13.60 -1.64
N ASP A 7 2.40 12.52 -0.93
CA ASP A 7 2.10 12.43 0.49
C ASP A 7 3.36 12.64 1.33
N VAL A 8 3.18 13.41 2.39
CA VAL A 8 4.12 13.57 3.49
C VAL A 8 3.45 13.08 4.76
N THR A 9 4.09 12.16 5.45
CA THR A 9 3.62 11.63 6.73
C THR A 9 4.66 11.89 7.80
N LEU A 10 4.20 12.02 9.04
CA LEU A 10 5.06 12.09 10.21
C LEU A 10 4.95 10.77 10.95
N ASP A 11 6.08 10.20 11.34
CA ASP A 11 6.05 9.15 12.34
C ASP A 11 5.84 9.72 13.75
N LEU A 12 5.67 8.82 14.73
CA LEU A 12 5.44 9.21 16.13
C LEU A 12 6.64 9.96 16.74
N GLY A 13 7.83 9.87 16.14
CA GLY A 13 9.02 10.63 16.54
C GLY A 13 9.11 12.00 15.87
N GLY A 14 8.16 12.37 15.01
CA GLY A 14 8.14 13.63 14.28
C GLY A 14 9.03 13.65 13.04
N GLN A 15 9.57 12.51 12.59
CA GLN A 15 10.33 12.47 11.35
C GLN A 15 9.40 12.46 10.14
N ALA A 16 9.69 13.32 9.16
CA ALA A 16 8.95 13.38 7.91
C ALA A 16 9.39 12.28 6.94
N LYS A 17 8.40 11.62 6.33
CA LYS A 17 8.58 10.60 5.29
C LYS A 17 7.78 11.01 4.07
N PHE A 18 8.41 10.93 2.91
CA PHE A 18 7.81 11.28 1.63
C PHE A 18 7.53 10.02 0.81
N GLY A 19 6.39 9.99 0.12
CA GLY A 19 5.96 8.87 -0.71
C GLY A 19 4.67 8.25 -0.21
N PRO A 20 4.37 6.99 -0.58
CA PRO A 20 5.18 6.14 -1.47
C PRO A 20 5.05 6.58 -2.94
N ASP A 21 6.10 6.36 -3.75
CA ASP A 21 5.84 6.13 -5.17
C ASP A 21 5.34 4.71 -5.39
N VAL A 22 4.87 4.42 -6.59
CA VAL A 22 4.35 3.10 -6.93
C VAL A 22 5.12 2.58 -8.12
N SER A 23 5.69 1.38 -8.01
CA SER A 23 6.24 0.52 -9.08
C SER A 23 5.45 -0.80 -9.16
N TRP A 24 5.35 -1.40 -10.35
CA TRP A 24 4.77 -2.73 -10.61
C TRP A 24 5.98 -3.61 -10.75
N ILE A 25 5.97 -4.74 -10.05
CA ILE A 25 7.10 -5.66 -9.99
C ILE A 25 6.56 -7.07 -10.21
N ASP A 26 7.35 -7.89 -10.89
CA ASP A 26 6.97 -9.28 -11.21
C ASP A 26 7.44 -10.27 -10.13
N ALA A 27 8.29 -9.82 -9.22
CA ALA A 27 8.84 -10.61 -8.12
C ALA A 27 8.82 -9.80 -6.81
N ILE A 28 8.81 -10.51 -5.68
CA ILE A 28 8.95 -9.90 -4.36
C ILE A 28 10.38 -9.37 -4.24
N ASP A 29 10.52 -8.06 -4.31
CA ASP A 29 11.78 -7.35 -4.15
C ASP A 29 11.55 -6.08 -3.34
N TYR A 30 12.36 -5.91 -2.30
CA TYR A 30 12.31 -4.78 -1.38
C TYR A 30 13.55 -3.89 -1.49
N GLU A 31 14.46 -4.15 -2.42
CA GLU A 31 15.62 -3.29 -2.66
C GLU A 31 15.19 -1.86 -2.97
N PHE A 32 15.96 -0.90 -2.44
CA PHE A 32 15.69 0.51 -2.65
C PHE A 32 16.36 0.99 -3.94
N ASP A 33 15.55 1.32 -4.95
CA ASP A 33 16.02 1.89 -6.22
C ASP A 33 16.19 3.41 -6.12
N ASP A 34 17.44 3.85 -5.90
CA ASP A 34 17.79 5.28 -5.82
C ASP A 34 17.86 5.98 -7.19
N SER A 35 17.71 5.25 -8.31
CA SER A 35 17.77 5.85 -9.66
C SER A 35 16.65 6.87 -9.91
N ARG A 36 15.57 6.80 -9.14
CA ARG A 36 14.37 7.66 -9.25
C ARG A 36 14.43 8.93 -8.39
N ARG A 37 15.52 9.14 -7.65
CA ARG A 37 15.70 10.24 -6.68
C ARG A 37 15.38 11.61 -7.26
N ASP A 38 15.90 11.93 -8.45
CA ASP A 38 15.72 13.25 -9.07
C ASP A 38 14.24 13.53 -9.39
N GLY A 39 13.51 12.53 -9.87
CA GLY A 39 12.08 12.61 -10.10
C GLY A 39 11.29 12.82 -8.81
N PHE A 40 11.70 12.15 -7.73
CA PHE A 40 11.11 12.28 -6.40
C PHE A 40 11.31 13.69 -5.82
N VAL A 41 12.54 14.23 -5.90
CA VAL A 41 12.86 15.61 -5.49
C VAL A 41 12.03 16.62 -6.28
N ALA A 42 11.94 16.44 -7.60
CA ALA A 42 11.15 17.33 -8.46
C ALA A 42 9.66 17.30 -8.10
N ALA A 43 9.11 16.13 -7.76
CA ALA A 43 7.73 15.99 -7.33
C ALA A 43 7.47 16.68 -5.98
N ILE A 44 8.32 16.46 -4.97
CA ILE A 44 8.17 17.09 -3.65
C ILE A 44 8.27 18.63 -3.74
N ARG A 45 9.18 19.14 -4.57
CA ARG A 45 9.34 20.60 -4.79
C ARG A 45 8.10 21.30 -5.32
N ARG A 46 7.11 20.57 -5.87
CA ARG A 46 5.84 21.15 -6.30
C ARG A 46 5.02 21.70 -5.12
N TYR A 47 5.11 21.08 -3.95
CA TYR A 47 4.40 21.55 -2.74
C TYR A 47 5.34 21.96 -1.61
N TYR A 48 6.64 21.62 -1.68
CA TYR A 48 7.66 22.12 -0.77
C TYR A 48 8.88 22.67 -1.56
N PRO A 49 8.77 23.87 -2.17
CA PRO A 49 9.78 24.40 -3.09
C PRO A 49 11.18 24.57 -2.49
N GLY A 50 11.25 24.83 -1.18
CA GLY A 50 12.49 25.00 -0.43
C GLY A 50 13.22 23.69 -0.07
N LEU A 51 12.74 22.54 -0.55
CA LEU A 51 13.39 21.25 -0.27
C LEU A 51 14.84 21.23 -0.78
N ASP A 52 15.76 21.00 0.16
CA ASP A 52 17.10 20.52 -0.11
C ASP A 52 17.07 19.00 -0.36
N GLY A 53 17.23 18.60 -1.62
CA GLY A 53 17.22 17.19 -2.03
C GLY A 53 18.39 16.38 -1.47
N GLY A 54 19.47 17.04 -1.02
CA GLY A 54 20.59 16.37 -0.34
C GLY A 54 20.20 15.82 1.04
N ARG A 55 19.13 16.35 1.66
CA ARG A 55 18.62 15.89 2.96
C ARG A 55 17.68 14.69 2.87
N LEU A 56 17.27 14.30 1.65
CA LEU A 56 16.54 13.05 1.47
C LEU A 56 17.51 11.87 1.62
N THR A 57 17.16 10.95 2.51
CA THR A 57 17.84 9.68 2.69
C THR A 57 16.89 8.54 2.32
N PRO A 58 17.40 7.44 1.73
CA PRO A 58 16.59 6.25 1.50
C PRO A 58 15.86 5.81 2.79
N GLY A 59 14.57 5.52 2.64
CA GLY A 59 13.71 5.06 3.73
C GLY A 59 13.52 3.54 3.66
N TYR A 60 12.31 3.12 3.32
CA TYR A 60 11.95 1.72 3.11
C TYR A 60 11.01 1.59 1.91
N THR A 61 10.84 0.36 1.44
CA THR A 61 9.90 -0.01 0.38
C THR A 61 8.77 -0.88 0.97
N GLY A 62 7.65 -0.96 0.27
CA GLY A 62 6.53 -1.83 0.64
C GLY A 62 5.80 -2.32 -0.60
N ILE A 63 5.34 -3.57 -0.57
CA ILE A 63 4.62 -4.21 -1.67
C ILE A 63 3.13 -4.28 -1.32
N ARG A 64 2.28 -3.81 -2.23
CA ARG A 64 0.81 -3.88 -2.05
C ARG A 64 0.27 -5.18 -2.67
N PRO A 65 -0.57 -5.94 -1.96
CA PRO A 65 -1.20 -7.13 -2.52
C PRO A 65 -2.33 -6.71 -3.47
N LYS A 66 -2.04 -6.57 -4.77
CA LYS A 66 -3.01 -6.18 -5.79
C LYS A 66 -3.74 -7.40 -6.36
N LEU A 67 -5.05 -7.28 -6.57
CA LEU A 67 -5.87 -8.30 -7.28
C LEU A 67 -5.92 -8.10 -8.79
N GLY A 68 -5.73 -6.86 -9.25
CA GLY A 68 -5.69 -6.49 -10.66
C GLY A 68 -4.28 -6.24 -11.16
N ASP A 69 -4.19 -5.99 -12.45
CA ASP A 69 -3.00 -5.50 -13.13
C ASP A 69 -2.95 -3.96 -13.14
N ALA A 70 -1.99 -3.40 -13.88
CA ALA A 70 -1.84 -1.97 -14.07
C ALA A 70 -3.09 -1.28 -14.64
N ALA A 71 -3.90 -1.98 -15.43
CA ALA A 71 -5.10 -1.46 -16.06
C ALA A 71 -6.34 -1.53 -15.14
N SER A 72 -6.32 -2.43 -14.15
CA SER A 72 -7.42 -2.69 -13.20
C SER A 72 -7.02 -2.39 -11.75
N ALA A 73 -6.26 -1.30 -11.55
CA ALA A 73 -5.51 -1.06 -10.31
C ALA A 73 -6.35 -0.78 -9.04
N ASN A 74 -7.67 -0.54 -9.14
CA ASN A 74 -8.54 -0.12 -8.04
C ASN A 74 -9.67 -1.13 -7.76
N THR A 75 -9.30 -2.41 -7.61
CA THR A 75 -10.23 -3.45 -7.16
C THR A 75 -10.48 -3.33 -5.66
N ASP A 76 -11.72 -3.56 -5.22
CA ASP A 76 -12.09 -3.60 -3.80
C ASP A 76 -11.43 -4.79 -3.07
N PHE A 77 -11.44 -4.76 -1.74
CA PHE A 77 -11.04 -5.89 -0.91
C PHE A 77 -11.92 -7.11 -1.21
N CYS A 78 -11.30 -8.27 -1.33
CA CYS A 78 -12.00 -9.52 -1.62
C CYS A 78 -11.94 -10.43 -0.39
N ILE A 79 -13.05 -10.49 0.36
CA ILE A 79 -13.22 -11.35 1.54
C ILE A 79 -14.21 -12.44 1.17
N LEU A 80 -13.70 -13.65 0.92
CA LEU A 80 -14.49 -14.80 0.48
C LEU A 80 -14.59 -15.81 1.60
N GLY A 81 -15.80 -16.06 2.09
CA GLY A 81 -16.08 -17.07 3.11
C GLY A 81 -16.80 -18.30 2.54
N PRO A 82 -17.17 -19.26 3.42
CA PRO A 82 -17.79 -20.53 3.03
C PRO A 82 -19.07 -20.36 2.21
N ASP A 83 -19.85 -19.29 2.43
CA ASP A 83 -21.05 -19.00 1.64
C ASP A 83 -20.78 -18.75 0.16
N VAL A 84 -19.56 -18.31 -0.19
CA VAL A 84 -19.15 -18.07 -1.58
C VAL A 84 -18.49 -19.30 -2.18
N HIS A 85 -17.40 -19.80 -1.57
CA HIS A 85 -16.58 -20.86 -2.16
C HIS A 85 -16.93 -22.28 -1.68
N LYS A 86 -17.87 -22.44 -0.73
CA LYS A 86 -18.38 -23.72 -0.22
C LYS A 86 -17.34 -24.60 0.49
N VAL A 87 -16.29 -24.00 1.07
CA VAL A 87 -15.28 -24.70 1.89
C VAL A 87 -15.46 -24.31 3.35
N PRO A 88 -15.92 -25.21 4.23
CA PRO A 88 -16.14 -24.90 5.64
C PRO A 88 -14.85 -24.47 6.37
N GLY A 89 -14.98 -23.50 7.28
CA GLY A 89 -13.87 -23.06 8.13
C GLY A 89 -12.75 -22.28 7.43
N VAL A 90 -12.89 -21.96 6.13
CA VAL A 90 -11.90 -21.20 5.36
C VAL A 90 -12.47 -19.83 5.00
N VAL A 91 -11.65 -18.78 5.18
CA VAL A 91 -11.95 -17.42 4.69
C VAL A 91 -10.70 -16.88 3.99
N HIS A 92 -10.84 -16.49 2.72
CA HIS A 92 -9.77 -15.85 1.96
C HIS A 92 -9.87 -14.32 2.08
N LEU A 93 -8.74 -13.68 2.40
CA LEU A 93 -8.58 -12.22 2.38
C LEU A 93 -7.60 -11.89 1.27
N LEU A 94 -8.09 -11.33 0.18
CA LEU A 94 -7.29 -11.02 -1.00
C LEU A 94 -7.41 -9.52 -1.30
N GLY A 95 -6.35 -8.92 -1.83
CA GLY A 95 -6.40 -7.52 -2.22
C GLY A 95 -6.37 -6.52 -1.07
N ILE A 96 -6.00 -6.94 0.16
CA ILE A 96 -6.02 -6.07 1.35
C ILE A 96 -4.84 -5.08 1.32
N GLU A 97 -4.92 -4.08 0.44
CA GLU A 97 -3.99 -2.94 0.39
C GLU A 97 -4.47 -1.78 1.26
N SER A 98 -3.99 -0.54 1.04
CA SER A 98 -4.54 0.64 1.73
C SER A 98 -6.03 0.83 1.42
N PRO A 99 -6.90 1.08 2.42
CA PRO A 99 -6.62 1.42 3.83
C PRO A 99 -6.73 0.23 4.81
N GLY A 100 -6.12 -0.92 4.51
CA GLY A 100 -6.29 -2.19 5.24
C GLY A 100 -5.87 -2.15 6.71
N LEU A 101 -4.82 -1.39 7.06
CA LEU A 101 -4.45 -1.20 8.47
C LEU A 101 -5.55 -0.45 9.24
N THR A 102 -6.05 0.64 8.68
CA THR A 102 -7.15 1.43 9.27
C THR A 102 -8.43 0.61 9.38
N ALA A 103 -8.72 -0.23 8.38
CA ALA A 103 -9.90 -1.09 8.33
C ALA A 103 -9.74 -2.41 9.11
N SER A 104 -8.58 -2.68 9.73
CA SER A 104 -8.23 -4.00 10.27
C SER A 104 -9.25 -4.57 11.25
N LEU A 105 -9.80 -3.75 12.14
CA LEU A 105 -10.82 -4.18 13.10
C LEU A 105 -12.16 -4.52 12.42
N ALA A 106 -12.57 -3.74 11.41
CA ALA A 106 -13.78 -4.01 10.64
C ALA A 106 -13.63 -5.27 9.78
N ILE A 107 -12.44 -5.49 9.20
CA ILE A 107 -12.09 -6.72 8.49
C ILE A 107 -12.18 -7.92 9.43
N ALA A 108 -11.61 -7.81 10.64
CA ALA A 108 -11.67 -8.89 11.64
C ALA A 108 -13.12 -9.22 12.03
N GLN A 109 -13.98 -8.22 12.21
CA GLN A 109 -15.41 -8.43 12.46
C GLN A 109 -16.07 -9.18 11.31
N ARG A 110 -15.84 -8.76 10.06
CA ARG A 110 -16.41 -9.43 8.88
C ARG A 110 -15.97 -10.88 8.78
N VAL A 111 -14.71 -11.18 9.12
CA VAL A 111 -14.18 -12.55 9.15
C VAL A 111 -14.84 -13.37 10.25
N ALA A 112 -15.02 -12.81 11.45
CA ALA A 112 -15.72 -13.49 12.53
C ALA A 112 -17.17 -13.85 12.13
N ASP A 113 -17.88 -12.94 11.48
CA ASP A 113 -19.24 -13.19 10.99
C ASP A 113 -19.28 -14.33 9.95
N CYS A 114 -18.31 -14.39 9.03
CA CYS A 114 -18.20 -15.48 8.05
C CYS A 114 -17.94 -16.85 8.69
N VAL A 115 -17.24 -16.90 9.82
CA VAL A 115 -16.92 -18.15 10.52
C VAL A 115 -18.08 -18.59 11.41
N ALA A 116 -18.81 -17.64 12.00
CA ALA A 116 -19.96 -17.95 12.86
C ALA A 116 -21.16 -18.54 12.10
N THR A 117 -21.25 -18.32 10.78
CA THR A 117 -22.32 -18.85 9.92
C THR A 117 -21.98 -20.20 9.26
N ALA A 118 -20.78 -20.75 9.51
CA ALA A 118 -20.25 -21.95 8.86
C ALA A 118 -20.50 -23.26 9.63
#